data_AF-A0A4S0N4M1-F1
#
_entry.id   AF-A0A4S0N4M1-F1
#
_cell.length_a   1.000
_cell.length_b   1.000
_cell.length_c   1.000
_cell.angle_alpha   90.00
_cell.angle_beta   90.00
_cell.angle_gamma   90.00
#
_symmetry.space_group_name_H-M   'P 1'
#
loop_
_entity.id
_entity.type
_entity.pdbx_description
1 polymer ?
#
loop_
_entity_poly.entity_id
_entity_poly.type
_entity_poly.pdbx_seq_one_letter_code
_entity_poly.pdbx_strand_id
1 'polypeptide(L)'
;RYGLMHEPTVGEAIGNGADLVTFSGDKLLGGPQAGFIVGRKDLLAEVNRNPMKRALRVDKLRLAALEATLKLYRNPDRLVERLPTLRLLARPAAEIAAQARRLAPVLSNVVGDEFIVDVVECRSQVGSGAMPLDTLPSAGLATSHQSGSGQALEALAAGLRALPIP
;
A
#
# COMPACT_ATOMS: atom_id res chain seq x y z
N ARG A 1 0.51 -3.21 -17.62
CA ARG A 1 0.38 -1.74 -17.77
C ARG A 1 1.27 -0.95 -16.81
N TYR A 2 1.52 -1.41 -15.58
CA TYR A 2 2.16 -0.59 -14.54
C TYR A 2 3.52 -1.10 -14.04
N GLY A 3 4.16 -2.04 -14.76
CA GLY A 3 5.41 -2.67 -14.30
C GLY A 3 5.27 -3.54 -13.05
N LEU A 4 4.04 -3.75 -12.57
CA LEU A 4 3.71 -4.64 -11.46
C LEU A 4 3.52 -6.07 -11.98
N MET A 5 3.90 -7.03 -11.14
CA MET A 5 3.57 -8.43 -11.33
C MET A 5 2.05 -8.61 -11.44
N HIS A 6 1.64 -9.60 -12.22
CA HIS A 6 0.24 -9.87 -12.46
C HIS A 6 -0.36 -10.59 -11.24
N GLU A 7 -1.36 -9.98 -10.63
CA GLU A 7 -2.28 -10.66 -9.70
C GLU A 7 -3.63 -10.90 -10.39
N PRO A 8 -4.29 -12.03 -10.12
CA PRO A 8 -5.63 -12.31 -10.65
C PRO A 8 -6.60 -11.20 -10.30
N THR A 9 -7.15 -10.55 -11.31
CA THR A 9 -8.19 -9.54 -11.15
C THR A 9 -9.53 -10.20 -10.85
N VAL A 10 -10.46 -9.42 -10.27
CA VAL A 10 -11.84 -9.86 -10.04
C VAL A 10 -12.50 -10.30 -11.36
N GLY A 11 -12.21 -9.60 -12.47
CA GLY A 11 -12.74 -9.95 -13.79
C GLY A 11 -12.22 -11.29 -14.30
N GLU A 12 -10.92 -11.56 -14.14
CA GLU A 12 -10.31 -12.84 -14.52
C GLU A 12 -10.82 -13.99 -13.66
N ALA A 13 -10.96 -13.79 -12.34
CA ALA A 13 -11.50 -14.80 -11.45
C ALA A 13 -12.92 -15.21 -11.85
N ILE A 14 -13.80 -14.25 -12.18
CA ILE A 14 -15.14 -14.52 -12.70
C ILE A 14 -15.07 -15.20 -14.07
N GLY A 15 -14.22 -14.70 -14.98
CA GLY A 15 -14.03 -15.28 -16.32
C GLY A 15 -13.54 -16.73 -16.28
N ASN A 16 -12.80 -17.11 -15.25
CA ASN A 16 -12.29 -18.46 -15.00
C ASN A 16 -13.29 -19.36 -14.27
N GLY A 17 -14.54 -18.92 -14.09
CA GLY A 17 -15.64 -19.74 -13.56
C GLY A 17 -15.90 -19.61 -12.07
N ALA A 18 -15.32 -18.62 -11.37
CA ALA A 18 -15.71 -18.36 -10.00
C ALA A 18 -17.17 -17.86 -9.93
N ASP A 19 -18.02 -18.55 -9.15
CA ASP A 19 -19.42 -18.12 -8.94
C ASP A 19 -19.53 -16.85 -8.09
N LEU A 20 -18.60 -16.68 -7.14
CA LEU A 20 -18.43 -15.52 -6.27
C LEU A 20 -16.95 -15.24 -6.01
N VAL A 21 -16.61 -13.96 -5.98
CA VAL A 21 -15.28 -13.45 -5.64
C VAL A 21 -15.44 -12.42 -4.51
N THR A 22 -14.58 -12.52 -3.50
CA THR A 22 -14.54 -11.55 -2.40
C THR A 22 -13.16 -10.92 -2.30
N PHE A 23 -13.11 -9.64 -1.93
CA PHE A 23 -11.85 -8.92 -1.78
C PHE A 23 -12.00 -7.68 -0.89
N SER A 24 -10.88 -7.18 -0.38
CA SER A 24 -10.81 -5.99 0.46
C SER A 24 -10.70 -4.72 -0.39
N GLY A 25 -11.45 -3.67 -0.04
CA GLY A 25 -11.43 -2.38 -0.73
C GLY A 25 -10.21 -1.50 -0.45
N ASP A 26 -9.52 -1.74 0.67
CA ASP A 26 -8.37 -0.96 1.17
C ASP A 26 -7.00 -1.58 0.85
N LYS A 27 -6.99 -2.67 0.07
CA LYS A 27 -5.76 -3.27 -0.44
C LYS A 27 -5.42 -2.65 -1.81
N LEU A 28 -5.26 -3.48 -2.85
CA LEU A 28 -4.88 -3.02 -4.19
C LEU A 28 -5.94 -2.15 -4.88
N LEU A 29 -7.20 -2.20 -4.45
CA LEU A 29 -8.23 -1.26 -4.91
C LEU A 29 -7.93 0.19 -4.45
N GLY A 30 -7.19 0.37 -3.35
CA GLY A 30 -6.78 1.69 -2.85
C GLY A 30 -7.93 2.58 -2.36
N GLY A 31 -9.07 1.98 -2.01
CA GLY A 31 -10.22 2.66 -1.43
C GLY A 31 -10.23 2.59 0.11
N PRO A 32 -11.35 2.96 0.75
CA PRO A 32 -11.54 2.76 2.18
C PRO A 32 -11.73 1.27 2.53
N GLN A 33 -11.59 0.94 3.82
CA GLN A 33 -11.87 -0.41 4.33
C GLN A 33 -13.28 -0.84 3.97
N ALA A 34 -13.40 -1.90 3.17
CA ALA A 34 -14.67 -2.47 2.75
C ALA A 34 -14.46 -3.93 2.32
N GLY A 35 -15.52 -4.74 2.42
CA GLY A 35 -15.58 -6.06 1.81
C GLY A 35 -16.44 -6.02 0.55
N PHE A 36 -15.89 -6.48 -0.57
CA PHE A 36 -16.63 -6.67 -1.81
C PHE A 36 -17.05 -8.13 -1.97
N ILE A 37 -18.22 -8.32 -2.56
CA ILE A 37 -18.72 -9.62 -3.01
C ILE A 37 -19.26 -9.40 -4.43
N VAL A 38 -18.65 -10.07 -5.41
CA VAL A 38 -18.97 -9.91 -6.84
C VAL A 38 -19.21 -11.29 -7.43
N GLY A 39 -20.20 -11.44 -8.30
CA GLY A 39 -20.45 -12.70 -8.99
C GLY A 39 -21.93 -12.87 -9.35
N ARG A 40 -22.40 -14.11 -9.28
CA ARG A 40 -23.74 -14.50 -9.74
C ARG A 40 -24.87 -13.83 -8.96
N LYS A 41 -25.88 -13.37 -9.69
CA LYS A 41 -27.02 -12.61 -9.15
C LYS A 41 -27.87 -13.39 -8.16
N ASP A 42 -28.11 -14.68 -8.40
CA ASP A 42 -28.88 -15.57 -7.53
C ASP A 42 -28.17 -15.77 -6.18
N LEU A 43 -26.86 -16.02 -6.19
CA LEU A 43 -26.05 -16.15 -4.97
C LEU A 43 -25.94 -14.82 -4.20
N LEU A 44 -25.76 -13.70 -4.90
CA LEU A 44 -25.80 -12.38 -4.26
C LEU A 44 -27.15 -12.12 -3.59
N ALA A 45 -28.26 -12.59 -4.17
CA ALA A 45 -29.59 -12.45 -3.56
C ALA A 45 -29.72 -13.29 -2.28
N GLU A 46 -29.05 -14.44 -2.18
CA GLU A 46 -28.96 -15.24 -0.96
C GLU A 46 -28.11 -14.56 0.12
N VAL A 47 -26.91 -14.11 -0.24
CA VAL A 47 -26.04 -13.33 0.67
C VAL A 47 -26.80 -12.12 1.23
N ASN A 48 -27.57 -11.45 0.38
CA ASN A 48 -28.34 -10.27 0.78
C ASN A 48 -29.49 -10.54 1.74
N ARG A 49 -29.96 -11.79 1.83
CA ARG A 49 -31.00 -12.23 2.78
C ARG A 49 -30.42 -12.63 4.14
N ASN A 50 -29.11 -12.80 4.26
CA ASN A 50 -28.48 -13.17 5.51
C ASN A 50 -28.65 -12.05 6.58
N PRO A 51 -29.15 -12.36 7.79
CA PRO A 51 -29.31 -11.38 8.87
C PRO A 51 -28.02 -10.61 9.22
N MET A 52 -26.86 -11.23 9.04
CA MET A 52 -25.55 -10.60 9.27
C MET A 52 -25.30 -9.39 8.37
N LYS A 53 -25.98 -9.26 7.23
CA LYS A 53 -25.87 -8.08 6.36
C LYS A 53 -26.12 -6.78 7.12
N ARG A 54 -27.05 -6.78 8.08
CA ARG A 54 -27.37 -5.57 8.86
C ARG A 54 -26.26 -5.21 9.84
N ALA A 55 -25.59 -6.20 10.40
CA ALA A 55 -24.46 -6.04 11.32
C ALA A 55 -23.19 -5.61 10.57
N LEU A 56 -22.97 -6.14 9.36
CA LEU A 56 -21.80 -5.89 8.52
C LEU A 56 -21.98 -4.71 7.54
N ARG A 57 -23.03 -3.91 7.71
CA ARG A 57 -23.36 -2.83 6.78
C ARG A 57 -22.29 -1.73 6.83
N VAL A 58 -21.74 -1.40 5.66
CA VAL A 58 -20.78 -0.29 5.47
C VAL A 58 -21.47 1.04 5.80
N ASP A 59 -20.75 1.94 6.50
CA ASP A 59 -21.25 3.26 6.83
C ASP A 59 -21.25 4.22 5.63
N LYS A 60 -21.95 5.35 5.80
CA LYS A 60 -22.16 6.34 4.73
C LYS A 60 -20.86 7.00 4.25
N LEU A 61 -19.89 7.24 5.13
CA LEU A 61 -18.63 7.88 4.75
C LEU A 61 -17.78 6.93 3.92
N ARG A 62 -17.67 5.66 4.35
CA ARG A 62 -16.98 4.63 3.57
C ARG A 62 -17.64 4.41 2.21
N LEU A 63 -18.98 4.39 2.12
CA LEU A 63 -19.68 4.30 0.84
C LEU A 63 -19.38 5.48 -0.10
N ALA A 64 -19.36 6.72 0.42
CA ALA A 64 -19.03 7.91 -0.38
C ALA A 64 -17.58 7.89 -0.87
N ALA A 65 -16.63 7.49 -0.01
CA ALA A 65 -15.22 7.34 -0.38
C ALA A 65 -15.02 6.20 -1.39
N LEU A 66 -15.78 5.10 -1.27
CA LEU A 66 -15.76 4.00 -2.21
C LEU A 66 -16.26 4.43 -3.59
N GLU A 67 -17.37 5.16 -3.65
CA GLU A 67 -17.89 5.71 -4.91
C GLU A 67 -16.85 6.62 -5.60
N ALA A 68 -16.22 7.51 -4.84
CA ALA A 68 -15.16 8.37 -5.36
C ALA A 68 -13.97 7.55 -5.90
N THR A 69 -13.55 6.51 -5.18
CA THR A 69 -12.49 5.59 -5.60
C THR A 69 -12.86 4.89 -6.91
N LEU A 70 -14.05 4.28 -7.00
CA LEU A 70 -14.52 3.57 -8.19
C LEU A 70 -14.70 4.51 -9.40
N LYS A 71 -15.04 5.79 -9.19
CA LYS A 71 -15.05 6.80 -10.26
C LYS A 71 -13.67 7.04 -10.88
N LEU A 72 -12.58 6.92 -10.10
CA LEU A 72 -11.23 7.02 -10.65
C LEU A 72 -10.94 5.89 -11.65
N TYR A 73 -11.39 4.67 -11.34
CA TYR A 73 -11.22 3.50 -12.21
C TYR A 73 -11.92 3.63 -13.57
N ARG A 74 -12.87 4.57 -13.73
CA ARG A 74 -13.51 4.87 -15.02
C ARG A 74 -12.58 5.62 -15.99
N ASN A 75 -11.48 6.19 -15.52
CA ASN A 75 -10.45 6.81 -16.36
C ASN A 75 -9.10 6.11 -16.11
N PRO A 76 -8.87 4.94 -16.73
CA PRO A 76 -7.71 4.12 -16.44
C PRO A 76 -6.39 4.79 -16.85
N ASP A 77 -6.42 5.73 -17.80
CA ASP A 77 -5.23 6.45 -18.26
C ASP A 77 -4.65 7.40 -17.21
N ARG A 78 -5.49 7.91 -16.31
CA ARG A 78 -5.09 8.81 -15.23
C ARG A 78 -5.11 8.16 -13.86
N LEU A 79 -5.38 6.86 -13.81
CA LEU A 79 -5.59 6.16 -12.55
C LEU A 79 -4.33 6.15 -11.67
N VAL A 80 -3.16 5.88 -12.26
CA VAL A 80 -1.87 5.90 -11.54
C VAL A 80 -1.53 7.27 -11.00
N GLU A 81 -1.92 8.35 -11.67
CA GLU A 81 -1.68 9.71 -11.17
C GLU A 81 -2.56 10.06 -9.96
N ARG A 82 -3.81 9.55 -9.98
CA ARG A 82 -4.89 10.00 -9.11
C ARG A 82 -5.16 9.08 -7.91
N LEU A 83 -4.87 7.79 -8.03
CA LEU A 83 -5.06 6.82 -6.95
C LEU A 83 -3.75 6.60 -6.20
N PRO A 84 -3.63 7.05 -4.93
CA PRO A 84 -2.36 7.00 -4.19
C PRO A 84 -1.72 5.62 -4.14
N THR A 85 -2.50 4.56 -3.89
CA THR A 85 -2.00 3.19 -3.82
C THR A 85 -1.28 2.78 -5.11
N LEU A 86 -1.92 2.98 -6.28
CA LEU A 86 -1.30 2.65 -7.56
C LEU A 86 -0.15 3.60 -7.90
N ARG A 87 -0.26 4.89 -7.56
CA ARG A 87 0.83 5.86 -7.75
C ARG A 87 2.11 5.43 -7.05
N LEU A 88 1.98 4.96 -5.81
CA LEU A 88 3.11 4.54 -4.98
C LEU A 88 3.68 3.20 -5.45
N LEU A 89 2.81 2.22 -5.75
CA LEU A 89 3.24 0.90 -6.22
C LEU A 89 3.90 0.95 -7.61
N ALA A 90 3.37 1.75 -8.53
CA ALA A 90 3.89 1.88 -9.89
C ALA A 90 5.06 2.89 -10.00
N ARG A 91 5.51 3.47 -8.87
CA ARG A 91 6.57 4.47 -8.88
C ARG A 91 7.89 3.85 -9.37
N PRO A 92 8.58 4.46 -10.35
CA PRO A 92 9.87 3.94 -10.81
C PRO A 92 10.93 3.92 -9.71
N ALA A 93 11.72 2.84 -9.63
CA ALA A 93 12.79 2.71 -8.64
C ALA A 93 13.81 3.85 -8.71
N ALA A 94 14.11 4.35 -9.90
CA ALA A 94 14.99 5.50 -10.10
C ALA A 94 14.46 6.78 -9.42
N GLU A 95 13.14 7.00 -9.41
CA GLU A 95 12.53 8.14 -8.72
C GLU A 95 12.57 7.98 -7.20
N ILE A 96 12.46 6.74 -6.70
CA ILE A 96 12.61 6.42 -5.27
C ILE A 96 14.05 6.69 -4.84
N ALA A 97 15.04 6.19 -5.60
CA ALA A 97 16.45 6.45 -5.35
C ALA A 97 16.80 7.95 -5.42
N ALA A 98 16.23 8.69 -6.38
CA ALA A 98 16.41 10.13 -6.45
C ALA A 98 15.84 10.85 -5.22
N GLN A 99 14.70 10.39 -4.68
CA GLN A 99 14.18 10.91 -3.42
C GLN A 99 15.08 10.59 -2.24
N ALA A 100 15.57 9.35 -2.12
CA ALA A 100 16.50 8.97 -1.06
C ALA A 100 17.75 9.87 -1.08
N ARG A 101 18.37 10.08 -2.25
CA ARG A 101 19.53 11.00 -2.40
C ARG A 101 19.22 12.43 -1.99
N ARG A 102 18.03 12.95 -2.31
CA ARG A 102 17.63 14.30 -1.87
C ARG A 102 17.44 14.40 -0.36
N LEU A 103 16.97 13.33 0.28
CA LEU A 103 16.68 13.31 1.72
C LEU A 103 17.90 12.94 2.58
N ALA A 104 18.89 12.23 2.03
CA ALA A 104 20.09 11.81 2.74
C ALA A 104 20.82 12.96 3.48
N PRO A 105 21.16 14.10 2.85
CA PRO A 105 21.84 15.19 3.55
C PRO A 105 20.95 15.83 4.63
N VAL A 106 19.63 15.90 4.40
CA VAL A 106 18.68 16.43 5.40
C VAL A 106 18.66 15.54 6.63
N LEU A 107 18.55 14.22 6.44
CA LEU A 107 18.55 13.27 7.54
C LEU A 107 19.90 13.29 8.28
N SER A 108 21.02 13.30 7.55
CA SER A 108 22.37 13.38 8.13
C SER A 108 22.52 14.59 9.05
N ASN A 109 22.03 15.76 8.64
CA ASN A 109 22.07 16.96 9.47
C ASN A 109 21.19 16.85 10.73
N VAL A 110 20.07 16.12 10.65
CA VAL A 110 19.12 15.95 11.77
C VAL A 110 19.63 14.95 12.80
N VAL A 111 20.24 13.85 12.36
CA VAL A 111 20.74 12.79 13.26
C VAL A 111 22.08 13.14 13.90
N GLY A 112 22.82 14.08 13.30
CA GLY A 112 24.12 14.55 13.80
C GLY A 112 25.28 13.64 13.44
N ASP A 113 26.49 14.11 13.76
CA ASP A 113 27.74 13.50 13.28
C ASP A 113 27.99 12.09 13.82
N GLU A 114 27.39 11.71 14.95
CA GLU A 114 27.52 10.36 15.53
C GLU A 114 26.90 9.26 14.65
N PHE A 115 26.08 9.64 13.67
CA PHE A 115 25.41 8.74 12.76
C PHE A 115 25.86 8.95 11.30
N ILE A 116 25.95 7.83 10.58
CA ILE A 116 26.23 7.78 9.15
C ILE A 116 24.93 7.44 8.44
N VAL A 117 24.59 8.20 7.39
CA VAL A 117 23.38 8.02 6.58
C VAL A 117 23.76 7.67 5.14
N ASP A 118 23.46 6.43 4.73
CA ASP A 118 23.74 5.93 3.38
C ASP A 118 22.47 5.74 2.57
N VAL A 119 22.54 6.00 1.26
CA VAL A 119 21.49 5.60 0.32
C VAL A 119 21.75 4.18 -0.12
N VAL A 120 20.81 3.28 0.16
CA VAL A 120 20.93 1.85 -0.15
C VAL A 120 19.86 1.39 -1.11
N GLU A 121 20.18 0.40 -1.95
CA GLU A 121 19.18 -0.33 -2.71
C GLU A 121 18.33 -1.21 -1.79
N CYS A 122 17.04 -1.32 -2.09
CA CYS A 122 16.11 -2.11 -1.30
C CYS A 122 15.23 -2.99 -2.19
N ARG A 123 14.72 -4.05 -1.59
CA ARG A 123 13.65 -4.88 -2.15
C ARG A 123 12.45 -4.80 -1.21
N SER A 124 11.37 -4.18 -1.66
CA SER A 124 10.17 -3.92 -0.86
C SER A 124 9.10 -4.97 -1.16
N GLN A 125 8.40 -5.44 -0.13
CA GLN A 125 7.27 -6.35 -0.28
C GLN A 125 5.96 -5.57 -0.40
N VAL A 126 5.05 -6.07 -1.24
CA VAL A 126 3.69 -5.54 -1.36
C VAL A 126 2.79 -6.32 -0.40
N GLY A 127 2.15 -5.63 0.54
CA GLY A 127 1.27 -6.25 1.55
C GLY A 127 1.99 -6.74 2.81
N SER A 128 1.22 -7.02 3.86
CA SER A 128 1.72 -7.32 5.22
C SER A 128 1.46 -8.75 5.71
N GLY A 129 0.97 -9.66 4.85
CA GLY A 129 0.54 -11.02 5.22
C GLY A 129 1.47 -12.13 4.72
N ALA A 130 1.67 -13.14 5.58
CA ALA A 130 2.45 -14.37 5.40
C ALA A 130 2.89 -14.70 3.96
N MET A 131 4.18 -14.45 3.70
CA MET A 131 4.94 -14.78 2.48
C MET A 131 4.48 -14.10 1.17
N PRO A 132 4.72 -12.78 1.02
CA PRO A 132 4.87 -12.18 -0.31
C PRO A 132 6.20 -12.66 -0.90
N LEU A 133 6.15 -13.65 -1.79
CA LEU A 133 7.31 -14.15 -2.53
C LEU A 133 7.91 -13.07 -3.43
N ASP A 134 7.12 -12.06 -3.77
CA ASP A 134 7.47 -11.04 -4.75
C ASP A 134 7.88 -9.73 -4.10
N THR A 135 8.98 -9.18 -4.60
CA THR A 135 9.56 -7.92 -4.13
C THR A 135 9.74 -6.94 -5.27
N LEU A 136 9.45 -5.67 -4.99
CA LEU A 136 9.66 -4.55 -5.91
C LEU A 136 11.02 -3.88 -5.64
N PRO A 137 11.78 -3.53 -6.69
CA PRO A 137 12.98 -2.70 -6.54
C PRO A 137 12.65 -1.34 -5.91
N SER A 138 13.47 -0.91 -4.97
CA SER A 138 13.27 0.31 -4.19
C SER A 138 14.63 0.87 -3.72
N ALA A 139 14.61 1.95 -2.95
CA ALA A 139 15.78 2.51 -2.29
C ALA A 139 15.38 3.06 -0.91
N GLY A 140 16.35 3.09 0.00
CA GLY A 140 16.16 3.52 1.39
C GLY A 140 17.32 4.35 1.92
N LEU A 141 17.12 4.88 3.12
CA LEU A 141 18.17 5.52 3.91
C LEU A 141 18.56 4.57 5.04
N ALA A 142 19.77 4.02 4.98
CA ALA A 142 20.34 3.23 6.06
C ALA A 142 21.07 4.17 7.02
N THR A 143 20.71 4.12 8.30
CA THR A 143 21.38 4.91 9.34
C THR A 143 22.16 3.95 10.26
N SER A 144 23.43 4.24 10.48
CA SER A 144 24.31 3.49 11.38
C SER A 144 24.99 4.43 12.37
N HIS A 145 25.33 3.95 13.56
CA HIS A 145 26.14 4.72 14.52
C HIS A 145 27.63 4.47 14.25
N GLN A 146 28.49 5.49 14.33
CA GLN A 146 29.92 5.35 13.99
C GLN A 146 30.63 4.22 14.77
N SER A 147 30.25 3.99 16.03
CA SER A 147 30.80 2.92 16.87
C SER A 147 30.10 1.57 16.75
N GLY A 148 29.07 1.44 15.90
CA GLY A 148 28.24 0.24 15.79
C GLY A 148 27.28 0.02 16.98
N SER A 149 27.03 1.04 17.79
CA SER A 149 26.15 0.94 18.97
C SER A 149 24.68 0.71 18.58
N GLY A 150 24.18 -0.51 18.85
CA GLY A 150 22.77 -0.84 18.68
C GLY A 150 21.86 -0.04 19.61
N GLN A 151 22.31 0.28 20.83
CA GLN A 151 21.54 1.08 21.78
C GLN A 151 21.31 2.51 21.28
N ALA A 152 22.31 3.12 20.64
CA ALA A 152 22.19 4.44 20.05
C ALA A 152 21.16 4.45 18.90
N LEU A 153 21.14 3.40 18.08
CA LEU A 153 20.15 3.24 17.01
C LEU A 153 18.73 3.07 17.56
N GLU A 154 18.54 2.29 18.63
CA GLU A 154 17.24 2.15 19.29
C GLU A 154 16.75 3.47 19.90
N ALA A 155 17.66 4.23 20.52
CA ALA A 155 17.35 5.55 21.05
C ALA A 155 16.94 6.53 19.95
N LEU A 156 17.67 6.56 18.83
CA LEU A 156 17.31 7.36 17.65
C LEU A 156 15.92 6.96 17.12
N ALA A 157 15.68 5.67 16.95
CA ALA A 157 14.40 5.17 16.44
C ALA A 157 13.24 5.52 17.39
N ALA A 158 13.45 5.44 18.71
CA ALA A 158 12.48 5.87 19.71
C ALA A 158 12.20 7.38 19.63
N GLY A 159 13.25 8.19 19.49
CA GLY A 159 13.14 9.65 19.31
C GLY A 159 12.31 10.02 18.08
N LEU A 160 12.59 9.39 16.93
CA LEU A 160 11.82 9.61 15.69
C LEU A 160 10.33 9.24 15.85
N ARG A 161 10.01 8.15 16.56
CA ARG A 161 8.63 7.74 16.84
C ARG A 161 7.90 8.66 17.82
N ALA A 162 8.63 9.40 18.65
CA ALA A 162 8.07 10.34 19.62
C ALA A 162 7.82 11.74 19.04
N LEU A 163 8.25 12.01 17.79
CA LEU A 163 7.99 13.28 17.13
C LEU A 163 6.48 13.48 16.89
N PRO A 164 5.98 14.74 16.91
CA PRO A 164 4.60 15.04 16.56
C PRO A 164 4.24 14.51 15.17
N ILE A 165 3.06 13.90 15.04
CA ILE A 165 2.51 13.52 13.73
C ILE A 165 2.01 14.81 13.05
N PRO A 166 2.52 15.15 11.85
CA PRO A 166 2.13 16.36 11.11
C PRO A 166 0.65 16.40 10.73
#